data_AF-A0A1B0GS10-F1
#
_entry.id   AF-A0A1B0GS10-F1
#
_cell.length_a   1.000
_cell.length_b   1.000
_cell.length_c   1.000
_cell.angle_alpha   90.00
_cell.angle_beta   90.00
_cell.angle_gamma   90.00
#
_symmetry.space_group_name_H-M   'P 1'
#
loop_
_entity.id
_entity.type
_entity.pdbx_description
1 polymer ?
#
loop_
_entity_poly.entity_id
_entity_poly.type
_entity_poly.pdbx_seq_one_letter_code
_entity_poly.pdbx_strand_id
1 'polypeptide(L)'
;MAVSESQLKKMMSKYKYRDLTVRQTVNVIAMYKDLKPVLDSYVFNDGSSRELVNLTGTIPVRYRGKHVDANGKIYLPYLHDWKHPRSELLELIQIMIVIFGEEPPVFSRPTVSASYPPYTATGPPNTSYMPGMPSGISAYPSGYPPNP
;
A
#
# COMPACT_ATOMS: atom_id res chain seq x y z
N MET A 1 17.48 -7.84 7.02
CA MET A 1 17.80 -9.22 7.44
C MET A 1 16.77 -10.16 6.83
N ALA A 2 17.15 -11.40 6.52
CA ALA A 2 16.16 -12.46 6.29
C ALA A 2 15.61 -12.94 7.63
N VAL A 3 14.34 -13.38 7.67
CA VAL A 3 13.72 -13.92 8.89
C VAL A 3 14.16 -15.37 9.08
N SER A 4 14.60 -15.74 10.29
CA SER A 4 15.07 -17.10 10.58
C SER A 4 13.91 -18.09 10.80
N GLU A 5 14.18 -19.38 10.60
CA GLU A 5 13.23 -20.45 10.94
C GLU A 5 12.84 -20.43 12.44
N SER A 6 13.78 -20.05 13.32
CA SER A 6 13.51 -19.89 14.76
C SER A 6 12.59 -18.70 15.07
N GLN A 7 12.68 -17.61 14.31
CA GLN A 7 11.73 -16.50 14.39
C GLN A 7 10.34 -16.92 13.88
N LEU A 8 10.27 -17.61 12.73
CA LEU A 8 9.02 -18.17 12.19
C LEU A 8 8.33 -19.13 13.18
N LYS A 9 9.08 -20.06 13.80
CA LYS A 9 8.57 -20.96 14.84
C LYS A 9 8.03 -20.23 16.06
N LYS A 10 8.57 -19.05 16.41
CA LYS A 10 8.04 -18.18 17.47
C LYS A 10 6.76 -17.46 17.04
N MET A 11 6.73 -16.88 15.84
CA MET A 11 5.55 -16.21 15.27
C MET A 11 4.35 -17.17 15.14
N MET A 12 4.60 -18.38 14.65
CA MET A 12 3.59 -19.43 14.45
C MET A 12 3.41 -20.33 15.69
N SER A 13 3.84 -19.89 16.88
CA SER A 13 3.76 -20.69 18.12
C SER A 13 2.33 -21.15 18.47
N LYS A 14 1.32 -20.36 18.09
CA LYS A 14 -0.11 -20.65 18.29
C LYS A 14 -0.75 -21.49 17.16
N TYR A 15 -0.01 -21.87 16.11
CA TYR A 15 -0.57 -22.53 14.92
C TYR A 15 -0.74 -24.05 15.09
N LYS A 16 -1.94 -24.56 14.80
CA LYS A 16 -2.30 -26.00 14.87
C LYS A 16 -1.34 -26.93 14.13
N TYR A 17 -0.78 -26.47 13.01
CA TYR A 17 0.15 -27.23 12.16
C TYR A 17 1.50 -26.50 11.97
N ARG A 18 1.98 -25.82 13.03
CA ARG A 18 3.18 -24.94 13.04
C ARG A 18 4.31 -25.39 12.11
N ASP A 19 4.84 -26.59 12.31
CA ASP A 19 6.08 -27.02 11.63
C ASP A 19 5.87 -27.30 10.13
N LEU A 20 4.62 -27.48 9.68
CA LEU A 20 4.23 -27.54 8.28
C LEU A 20 4.08 -26.14 7.69
N THR A 21 3.40 -25.23 8.40
CA THR A 21 3.27 -23.82 7.98
C THR A 21 4.64 -23.14 7.87
N VAL A 22 5.51 -23.32 8.86
CA VAL A 22 6.89 -22.81 8.85
C VAL A 22 7.63 -23.32 7.60
N ARG A 23 7.51 -24.63 7.28
CA ARG A 23 8.18 -25.21 6.10
C ARG A 23 7.70 -24.60 4.79
N GLN A 24 6.39 -24.46 4.59
CA GLN A 24 5.85 -23.82 3.38
C GLN A 24 6.28 -22.35 3.30
N THR A 25 6.24 -21.60 4.42
CA THR A 25 6.71 -20.22 4.47
C THR A 25 8.20 -20.09 4.14
N VAL A 26 9.06 -20.96 4.69
CA VAL A 26 10.50 -21.01 4.36
C VAL A 26 10.71 -21.26 2.87
N ASN A 27 10.00 -22.23 2.27
CA ASN A 27 10.08 -22.52 0.83
C ASN A 27 9.69 -21.30 -0.03
N VAL A 28 8.62 -20.59 0.35
CA VAL A 28 8.15 -19.40 -0.37
C VAL A 28 9.15 -18.25 -0.28
N ILE A 29 9.63 -17.88 0.91
CA ILE A 29 10.58 -16.75 1.07
C ILE A 29 12.00 -17.10 0.59
N ALA A 30 12.30 -18.40 0.44
CA ALA A 30 13.49 -18.87 -0.25
C ALA A 30 13.42 -18.59 -1.76
N MET A 31 12.24 -18.68 -2.38
CA MET A 31 12.02 -18.43 -3.80
C MET A 31 11.76 -16.94 -4.12
N TYR A 32 10.92 -16.26 -3.34
CA TYR A 32 10.46 -14.89 -3.58
C TYR A 32 11.03 -13.95 -2.51
N LYS A 33 12.19 -13.35 -2.79
CA LYS A 33 12.99 -12.59 -1.79
C LYS A 33 12.33 -11.32 -1.26
N ASP A 34 11.40 -10.74 -2.00
CA ASP A 34 10.69 -9.53 -1.58
C ASP A 34 9.52 -9.81 -0.63
N LEU A 35 9.03 -11.07 -0.60
CA LEU A 35 8.02 -11.50 0.36
C LEU A 35 8.63 -11.69 1.75
N LYS A 36 8.00 -11.05 2.73
CA LYS A 36 8.43 -11.04 4.14
C LYS A 36 7.28 -11.55 5.01
N PRO A 37 7.56 -12.47 5.96
CA PRO A 37 6.56 -12.89 6.93
C PRO A 37 6.40 -11.82 8.00
N VAL A 38 5.17 -11.35 8.21
CA VAL A 38 4.82 -10.36 9.24
C VAL A 38 3.67 -10.91 10.08
N LEU A 39 3.73 -10.73 11.39
CA LEU A 39 2.63 -11.05 12.30
C LEU A 39 1.75 -9.81 12.43
N ASP A 40 0.45 -9.95 12.15
CA ASP A 40 -0.50 -8.84 12.06
C ASP A 40 -1.90 -9.27 12.53
N SER A 41 -2.76 -8.31 12.89
CA SER A 41 -4.11 -8.57 13.41
C SER A 41 -5.11 -8.74 12.27
N TYR A 42 -5.54 -9.99 12.01
CA TYR A 42 -6.60 -10.27 11.06
C TYR A 42 -7.98 -10.26 11.73
N VAL A 43 -8.90 -9.47 11.17
CA VAL A 43 -10.32 -9.42 11.59
C VAL A 43 -11.12 -10.41 10.76
N PHE A 44 -11.86 -11.28 11.43
CA PHE A 44 -12.73 -12.29 10.82
C PHE A 44 -14.13 -11.74 10.55
N ASN A 45 -14.92 -12.43 9.72
CA ASN A 45 -16.28 -12.03 9.36
C ASN A 45 -17.26 -11.99 10.55
N ASP A 46 -16.91 -12.60 11.69
CA ASP A 46 -17.65 -12.55 12.95
C ASP A 46 -17.26 -11.36 13.85
N GLY A 47 -16.36 -10.49 13.39
CA GLY A 47 -15.81 -9.36 14.13
C GLY A 47 -14.68 -9.74 15.11
N SER A 48 -14.39 -11.03 15.30
CA SER A 48 -13.25 -11.46 16.13
C SER A 48 -11.92 -11.11 15.46
N SER A 49 -10.87 -10.91 16.26
CA SER A 49 -9.52 -10.56 15.76
C SER A 49 -8.49 -11.55 16.28
N ARG A 50 -7.51 -11.93 15.44
CA ARG A 50 -6.36 -12.77 15.86
C ARG A 50 -5.07 -12.34 15.16
N GLU A 51 -3.97 -12.41 15.89
CA GLU A 51 -2.63 -12.36 15.29
C GLU A 51 -2.43 -13.55 14.34
N LEU A 52 -2.18 -13.28 13.06
CA LEU A 52 -1.82 -14.26 12.04
C LEU A 52 -0.55 -13.80 11.32
N VAL A 53 0.23 -14.76 10.83
CA VAL A 53 1.34 -14.47 9.91
C VAL A 53 0.78 -14.28 8.50
N ASN A 54 0.97 -13.08 7.95
CA ASN A 54 0.80 -12.80 6.53
C ASN A 54 2.15 -12.87 5.79
N LEU A 55 2.10 -12.95 4.47
CA LEU A 55 3.26 -12.74 3.59
C LEU A 55 3.02 -11.45 2.81
N THR A 56 3.83 -10.42 3.09
CA THR A 56 3.70 -9.10 2.50
C THR A 56 4.94 -8.73 1.70
N GLY A 57 4.76 -8.01 0.58
CA GLY A 57 5.80 -7.72 -0.40
C GLY A 57 5.28 -7.88 -1.83
N THR A 58 6.20 -8.06 -2.78
CA THR A 58 5.91 -8.17 -4.21
C THR A 58 6.23 -9.54 -4.78
N ILE A 59 5.52 -9.93 -5.84
CA ILE A 59 5.82 -11.08 -6.69
C ILE A 59 5.99 -10.61 -8.15
N PRO A 60 6.90 -11.21 -8.95
CA PRO A 60 7.17 -10.80 -10.34
C PRO A 60 6.12 -11.38 -11.31
N VAL A 61 5.58 -10.55 -12.21
CA VAL A 61 4.26 -10.74 -12.86
C VAL A 61 4.26 -10.23 -14.33
N ARG A 62 3.37 -10.70 -15.25
CA ARG A 62 3.53 -10.56 -16.73
C ARG A 62 2.31 -10.20 -17.66
N TYR A 63 1.15 -9.73 -17.18
CA TYR A 63 0.02 -9.05 -17.91
C TYR A 63 -0.82 -9.75 -19.04
N ARG A 64 -2.13 -10.03 -18.76
CA ARG A 64 -3.38 -10.20 -19.59
C ARG A 64 -4.75 -10.10 -18.82
N GLY A 65 -5.51 -11.18 -18.49
CA GLY A 65 -6.97 -11.21 -18.06
C GLY A 65 -7.47 -11.56 -16.60
N LYS A 66 -8.76 -11.29 -16.34
CA LYS A 66 -9.39 -10.74 -15.08
C LYS A 66 -9.61 -11.66 -13.84
N HIS A 67 -9.05 -11.37 -12.66
CA HIS A 67 -9.13 -12.28 -11.48
C HIS A 67 -9.23 -11.69 -10.04
N VAL A 68 -9.53 -10.40 -9.82
CA VAL A 68 -9.58 -9.79 -8.45
C VAL A 68 -10.80 -8.88 -8.24
N ASP A 69 -11.32 -8.82 -6.99
CA ASP A 69 -12.46 -7.98 -6.61
C ASP A 69 -12.09 -6.54 -6.19
N ALA A 70 -13.10 -5.69 -5.97
CA ALA A 70 -12.94 -4.28 -5.61
C ALA A 70 -12.25 -4.03 -4.24
N ASN A 71 -12.11 -5.06 -3.40
CA ASN A 71 -11.39 -5.00 -2.12
C ASN A 71 -9.93 -5.49 -2.25
N GLY A 72 -9.50 -5.84 -3.47
CA GLY A 72 -8.20 -6.49 -3.72
C GLY A 72 -8.17 -7.98 -3.39
N LYS A 73 -9.33 -8.62 -3.12
CA LYS A 73 -9.39 -10.04 -2.78
C LYS A 73 -9.35 -10.91 -4.04
N ILE A 74 -8.54 -11.97 -3.94
CA ILE A 74 -8.12 -12.82 -5.04
C ILE A 74 -9.00 -14.07 -5.10
N TYR A 75 -9.53 -14.41 -6.28
CA TYR A 75 -10.38 -15.58 -6.50
C TYR A 75 -9.82 -16.43 -7.63
N LEU A 76 -9.31 -17.62 -7.28
CA LEU A 76 -8.69 -18.57 -8.20
C LEU A 76 -9.33 -19.95 -8.01
N PRO A 77 -9.52 -20.78 -9.06
CA PRO A 77 -9.99 -22.16 -8.90
C PRO A 77 -9.13 -22.97 -7.93
N TYR A 78 -7.81 -22.76 -7.96
CA TYR A 78 -6.86 -23.40 -7.04
C TYR A 78 -7.04 -23.00 -5.56
N LEU A 79 -7.62 -21.83 -5.28
CA LEU A 79 -8.01 -21.44 -3.91
C LEU A 79 -9.36 -22.05 -3.50
N HIS A 80 -10.27 -22.26 -4.45
CA HIS A 80 -11.56 -22.90 -4.21
C HIS A 80 -11.40 -24.39 -3.87
N ASP A 81 -10.57 -25.11 -4.63
CA ASP A 81 -10.39 -26.55 -4.50
C ASP A 81 -9.19 -26.96 -3.60
N TRP A 82 -8.67 -26.01 -2.80
CA TRP A 82 -7.45 -26.19 -2.00
C TRP A 82 -7.52 -27.40 -1.05
N LYS A 83 -6.58 -28.35 -1.24
CA LYS A 83 -6.54 -29.61 -0.47
C LYS A 83 -5.12 -30.13 -0.29
N HIS A 84 -4.44 -29.68 0.78
CA HIS A 84 -3.19 -30.27 1.25
C HIS A 84 -3.28 -31.81 1.38
N PRO A 85 -2.27 -32.60 0.97
CA PRO A 85 -0.96 -32.21 0.41
C PRO A 85 -0.94 -31.97 -1.10
N ARG A 86 -2.10 -31.94 -1.77
CA ARG A 86 -2.24 -31.58 -3.19
C ARG A 86 -2.41 -30.08 -3.43
N SER A 87 -2.16 -29.24 -2.42
CA SER A 87 -2.14 -27.80 -2.56
C SER A 87 -1.18 -27.17 -1.55
N GLU A 88 -0.26 -26.32 -2.02
CA GLU A 88 0.86 -25.74 -1.27
C GLU A 88 1.04 -24.25 -1.64
N LEU A 89 1.53 -23.43 -0.70
CA LEU A 89 1.64 -21.97 -0.91
C LEU A 89 2.53 -21.55 -2.10
N LEU A 90 3.50 -22.39 -2.48
CA LEU A 90 4.42 -22.10 -3.58
C LEU A 90 3.73 -22.26 -4.95
N GLU A 91 2.93 -23.30 -5.13
CA GLU A 91 2.08 -23.50 -6.31
C GLU A 91 1.01 -22.41 -6.42
N LEU A 92 0.39 -21.99 -5.30
CA LEU A 92 -0.52 -20.84 -5.29
C LEU A 92 0.15 -19.59 -5.85
N ILE A 93 1.37 -19.27 -5.41
CA ILE A 93 2.09 -18.07 -5.91
C ILE A 93 2.48 -18.24 -7.38
N GLN A 94 2.89 -19.43 -7.83
CA GLN A 94 3.11 -19.68 -9.26
C GLN A 94 1.83 -19.46 -10.08
N ILE A 95 0.69 -19.92 -9.59
CA ILE A 95 -0.62 -19.72 -10.25
C ILE A 95 -1.02 -18.24 -10.21
N MET A 96 -0.78 -17.50 -9.12
CA MET A 96 -0.93 -16.03 -9.08
C MET A 96 -0.01 -15.32 -10.07
N ILE A 97 1.22 -15.80 -10.29
CA ILE A 97 2.16 -15.24 -11.28
C ILE A 97 1.72 -15.53 -12.71
N VAL A 98 1.11 -16.69 -12.97
CA VAL A 98 0.48 -16.99 -14.26
C VAL A 98 -0.80 -16.19 -14.46
N ILE A 99 -1.61 -15.99 -13.41
CA ILE A 99 -2.95 -15.40 -13.50
C ILE A 99 -2.97 -13.86 -13.34
N PHE A 100 -1.95 -13.26 -12.73
CA PHE A 100 -1.64 -11.83 -12.89
C PHE A 100 -0.56 -11.61 -13.98
N GLY A 101 0.02 -12.71 -14.46
CA GLY A 101 0.58 -12.84 -15.81
C GLY A 101 -0.52 -12.82 -16.89
N GLU A 102 -1.73 -13.21 -16.51
CA GLU A 102 -2.99 -12.60 -16.93
C GLU A 102 -3.18 -11.24 -16.19
N GLU A 103 -4.35 -10.76 -15.75
CA GLU A 103 -4.55 -9.31 -15.46
C GLU A 103 -3.91 -8.87 -14.15
N PRO A 104 -3.10 -7.79 -14.14
CA PRO A 104 -2.63 -7.22 -12.89
C PRO A 104 -3.83 -6.76 -12.05
N PRO A 105 -3.90 -7.15 -10.77
CA PRO A 105 -5.01 -6.77 -9.90
C PRO A 105 -4.95 -5.30 -9.46
N VAL A 106 -3.86 -4.62 -9.78
CA VAL A 106 -3.58 -3.22 -9.45
C VAL A 106 -2.91 -2.53 -10.64
N PHE A 107 -3.35 -1.30 -10.91
CA PHE A 107 -2.76 -0.43 -11.91
C PHE A 107 -2.17 0.80 -11.23
N SER A 108 -0.95 1.18 -11.60
CA SER A 108 -0.38 2.46 -11.17
C SER A 108 -1.20 3.62 -11.75
N ARG A 109 -1.73 4.49 -10.90
CA ARG A 109 -2.34 5.75 -11.37
C ARG A 109 -1.26 6.62 -12.03
N PRO A 110 -1.52 7.25 -13.18
CA PRO A 110 -0.58 8.20 -13.77
C PRO A 110 -0.25 9.30 -12.77
N THR A 111 1.04 9.54 -12.53
CA THR A 111 1.51 10.67 -11.73
C THR A 111 1.32 11.93 -12.54
N VAL A 112 0.15 12.57 -12.44
CA VAL A 112 -0.13 13.86 -13.06
C VAL A 112 0.71 14.91 -12.33
N SER A 113 1.93 15.13 -12.83
CA SER A 113 2.75 16.27 -12.44
C SER A 113 2.03 17.53 -12.86
N ALA A 114 1.40 18.22 -11.90
CA ALA A 114 0.78 19.51 -12.12
C ALA A 114 1.87 20.53 -12.49
N SER A 115 2.17 20.64 -13.77
CA SER A 115 3.08 21.64 -14.33
C SER A 115 2.38 22.99 -14.32
N TYR A 116 2.27 23.60 -13.13
CA TYR A 116 1.88 24.99 -12.98
C TYR A 116 2.77 25.85 -13.89
N PRO A 117 2.21 26.58 -14.86
CA PRO A 117 3.02 27.50 -15.65
C PRO A 117 3.60 28.57 -14.70
N PRO A 118 4.88 28.96 -14.86
CA PRO A 118 5.45 30.03 -14.06
C PRO A 118 4.66 31.32 -14.33
N TYR A 119 4.09 31.90 -13.28
CA TYR A 119 3.31 33.15 -13.37
C TYR A 119 4.21 34.30 -13.82
N THR A 120 4.19 34.64 -15.11
CA THR A 120 4.87 35.81 -15.67
C THR A 120 4.13 37.07 -15.25
N ALA A 121 4.60 37.74 -14.20
CA ALA A 121 4.02 38.97 -13.67
C ALA A 121 4.29 40.18 -14.60
N THR A 122 3.54 40.28 -15.71
CA THR A 122 3.61 41.41 -16.65
C THR A 122 2.84 42.62 -16.13
N GLY A 123 3.42 43.33 -15.16
CA GLY A 123 2.97 44.67 -14.77
C GLY A 123 3.31 45.72 -15.84
N PRO A 124 2.49 46.77 -16.01
CA PRO A 124 2.76 47.83 -16.99
C PRO A 124 3.94 48.73 -16.58
N PRO A 125 4.70 49.29 -17.54
CA PRO A 125 5.92 50.04 -17.24
C PRO A 125 5.67 51.49 -16.79
N ASN A 126 5.94 51.75 -15.50
CA ASN A 126 6.66 52.92 -14.94
C ASN A 126 6.30 54.36 -15.37
N THR A 127 5.94 55.22 -14.39
CA THR A 127 6.51 56.60 -14.27
C THR A 127 6.36 57.21 -12.86
N SER A 128 7.49 57.67 -12.29
CA SER A 128 7.70 58.87 -11.43
C SER A 128 6.78 59.21 -10.22
N TYR A 129 7.35 59.25 -9.00
CA TYR A 129 7.90 60.51 -8.41
C TYR A 129 8.87 60.27 -7.23
N MET A 130 9.43 61.34 -6.67
CA MET A 130 10.56 61.41 -5.71
C MET A 130 10.19 61.26 -4.20
N PRO A 131 11.16 61.08 -3.26
CA PRO A 131 10.92 60.49 -1.93
C PRO A 131 10.79 61.46 -0.74
N GLY A 132 10.31 60.94 0.40
CA GLY A 132 10.38 61.60 1.72
C GLY A 132 9.98 60.70 2.90
N MET A 133 10.78 60.70 3.97
CA MET A 133 10.44 60.29 5.34
C MET A 133 10.16 61.57 6.19
N PRO A 134 9.60 61.54 7.44
CA PRO A 134 9.51 60.41 8.38
C PRO A 134 8.20 60.24 9.20
N SER A 135 8.16 59.13 9.97
CA SER A 135 7.53 58.89 11.29
C SER A 135 6.33 59.72 11.79
N GLY A 136 5.20 59.07 12.13
CA GLY A 136 4.06 59.72 12.82
C GLY A 136 3.00 58.80 13.47
N ILE A 137 3.10 58.63 14.80
CA ILE A 137 2.06 58.38 15.84
C ILE A 137 0.55 58.11 15.51
N SER A 138 0.08 56.93 15.96
CA SER A 138 -1.10 56.71 16.86
C SER A 138 -2.57 56.65 16.35
N ALA A 139 -3.43 56.15 17.26
CA ALA A 139 -4.90 56.14 17.33
C ALA A 139 -5.75 55.13 16.50
N TYR A 140 -6.35 54.16 17.22
CA TYR A 140 -7.66 53.50 16.95
C TYR A 140 -8.84 54.49 17.29
N PRO A 141 -10.15 54.22 17.07
CA PRO A 141 -10.84 52.93 16.79
C PRO A 141 -12.02 52.97 15.78
N SER A 142 -12.88 51.93 15.83
CA SER A 142 -14.24 51.81 15.22
C SER A 142 -14.31 51.48 13.71
N GLY A 143 -15.21 50.63 13.21
CA GLY A 143 -16.15 49.72 13.90
C GLY A 143 -17.47 49.53 13.15
N TYR A 144 -17.84 48.29 12.77
CA TYR A 144 -19.11 47.93 12.08
C TYR A 144 -19.62 46.52 12.48
N PRO A 145 -20.91 46.19 12.28
CA PRO A 145 -21.65 45.19 13.07
C PRO A 145 -21.72 43.77 12.48
N PRO A 146 -22.22 42.77 13.25
CA PRO A 146 -22.61 41.46 12.71
C PRO A 146 -23.85 41.51 11.81
N ASN A 147 -23.94 40.56 10.89
CA ASN A 147 -25.07 40.31 9.99
C ASN A 147 -25.88 39.06 10.49
N PRO A 148 -27.12 38.82 10.05
CA PRO A 148 -28.05 37.88 10.69
C PRO A 148 -27.83 36.40 10.32
#